data_AF-A0A4R0K3F0-F1
#
_entry.id   AF-A0A4R0K3F0-F1
#
_cell.length_a   1.000
_cell.length_b   1.000
_cell.length_c   1.000
_cell.angle_alpha   90.00
_cell.angle_beta   90.00
_cell.angle_gamma   90.00
#
_symmetry.space_group_name_H-M   'P 1'
#
loop_
_entity.id
_entity.type
_entity.pdbx_description
1 polymer ?
#
loop_
_entity_poly.entity_id
_entity_poly.type
_entity_poly.pdbx_seq_one_letter_code
_entity_poly.pdbx_strand_id
1 'polypeptide(L)'
;MPRMQIYLPDDLYAEVKRRKLRASELAQQALRAEIRRQELGDAADEYLQELMAEVGEPTPQELARAEDFVAQIKAHKAKSDEPETPAGQSGKQAS
;
A
#
# COMPACT_ATOMS: atom_id res chain seq x y z
N MET A 1 -14.87 -31.50 0.24
CA MET A 1 -14.89 -30.03 0.33
C MET A 1 -16.17 -29.52 -0.32
N PRO A 2 -16.81 -28.47 0.24
CA PRO A 2 -17.97 -27.84 -0.39
C PRO A 2 -17.59 -27.25 -1.75
N ARG A 3 -18.51 -27.32 -2.72
CA ARG A 3 -18.33 -26.78 -4.08
C ARG A 3 -19.15 -25.50 -4.22
N MET A 4 -18.48 -24.41 -4.56
CA MET A 4 -19.11 -23.12 -4.86
C MET A 4 -19.06 -22.86 -6.36
N GLN A 5 -20.18 -22.43 -6.94
CA GLN A 5 -20.25 -21.93 -8.31
C GLN A 5 -20.25 -20.40 -8.26
N ILE A 6 -19.36 -19.77 -9.02
CA ILE A 6 -19.20 -18.32 -9.08
C ILE A 6 -19.32 -17.87 -10.52
N TYR A 7 -19.98 -16.73 -10.72
CA TYR A 7 -20.03 -16.06 -12.02
C TYR A 7 -18.71 -15.34 -12.26
N LEU A 8 -18.20 -15.44 -13.48
CA LEU A 8 -16.98 -14.76 -13.89
C LEU A 8 -17.33 -13.83 -15.06
N PRO A 9 -16.93 -12.55 -15.01
CA PRO A 9 -17.02 -11.64 -16.14
C PRO A 9 -16.41 -12.24 -17.42
N ASP A 10 -16.99 -11.92 -18.57
CA ASP A 10 -16.66 -12.55 -19.86
C ASP A 10 -15.18 -12.38 -20.25
N ASP A 11 -14.60 -11.23 -19.94
CA ASP A 11 -13.20 -10.91 -20.17
C ASP A 11 -12.26 -11.82 -19.35
N LEU A 12 -12.56 -11.99 -18.06
CA LEU A 12 -11.81 -12.87 -17.17
C LEU A 12 -11.99 -14.34 -17.56
N TYR A 13 -13.20 -14.75 -17.98
CA TYR A 13 -13.45 -16.09 -18.47
C TYR A 13 -12.65 -16.41 -19.74
N ALA A 14 -12.67 -15.49 -20.72
CA ALA A 14 -11.88 -15.61 -21.94
C ALA A 14 -10.39 -15.75 -21.59
N GLU A 15 -9.91 -15.02 -20.58
CA GLU A 15 -8.51 -15.03 -20.21
C GLU A 15 -8.07 -16.31 -19.50
N VAL A 16 -8.90 -16.82 -18.60
CA VAL A 16 -8.70 -18.14 -17.97
C VAL A 16 -8.60 -19.23 -19.04
N LYS A 17 -9.47 -19.19 -20.06
CA LYS A 17 -9.44 -20.15 -21.16
C LYS A 17 -8.20 -20.00 -22.02
N ARG A 18 -7.90 -18.78 -22.47
CA ARG A 18 -6.75 -18.49 -23.34
C ARG A 18 -5.43 -18.93 -22.71
N ARG A 19 -5.25 -18.64 -21.42
CA ARG A 19 -4.02 -18.95 -20.67
C ARG A 19 -4.05 -20.33 -19.99
N LYS A 20 -5.13 -21.10 -20.13
CA LYS A 20 -5.34 -22.41 -19.49
C LYS A 20 -5.12 -22.39 -17.97
N LEU A 21 -5.62 -21.35 -17.31
CA LEU A 21 -5.44 -21.14 -15.89
C LEU A 21 -6.29 -22.11 -15.05
N ARG A 22 -5.75 -22.50 -13.89
CA ARG A 22 -6.49 -23.24 -12.87
C ARG A 22 -7.34 -22.26 -12.05
N ALA A 23 -8.50 -21.91 -12.57
CA ALA A 23 -9.39 -20.90 -11.99
C ALA A 23 -9.73 -21.15 -10.51
N SER A 24 -9.94 -22.42 -10.12
CA SER A 24 -10.25 -22.78 -8.74
C SER A 24 -9.09 -22.51 -7.78
N GLU A 25 -7.85 -22.83 -8.18
CA GLU A 25 -6.65 -22.59 -7.35
C GLU A 25 -6.39 -21.08 -7.22
N LEU A 26 -6.51 -20.34 -8.33
CA LEU A 26 -6.37 -18.87 -8.32
C LEU A 26 -7.43 -18.20 -7.43
N ALA A 27 -8.69 -18.60 -7.56
CA ALA A 27 -9.77 -18.07 -6.72
C ALA A 27 -9.53 -18.38 -5.25
N GLN A 28 -9.07 -19.60 -4.92
CA GLN A 28 -8.74 -19.96 -3.53
C GLN A 28 -7.59 -19.14 -2.97
N GLN A 29 -6.54 -18.88 -3.76
CA GLN A 29 -5.42 -18.03 -3.33
C GLN A 29 -5.87 -16.59 -3.11
N ALA A 30 -6.64 -16.04 -4.05
CA ALA A 30 -7.18 -14.68 -3.94
C ALA A 30 -8.10 -14.53 -2.72
N LEU A 31 -9.02 -15.48 -2.50
CA LEU A 31 -9.89 -15.46 -1.31
C LEU A 31 -9.08 -15.52 -0.02
N ARG A 32 -8.06 -16.40 0.08
CA ARG A 32 -7.22 -16.47 1.27
C ARG A 32 -6.48 -15.16 1.53
N ALA A 33 -5.95 -14.54 0.47
CA ALA A 33 -5.24 -13.27 0.58
C ALA A 33 -6.17 -12.15 1.06
N GLU A 34 -7.39 -12.08 0.52
CA GLU A 34 -8.35 -11.05 0.91
C GLU A 34 -8.88 -11.28 2.32
N ILE A 35 -9.22 -12.51 2.70
CA ILE A 35 -9.61 -12.84 4.08
C ILE A 35 -8.51 -12.42 5.04
N ARG A 36 -7.25 -12.78 4.74
CA ARG A 36 -6.12 -12.42 5.61
C ARG A 36 -5.95 -10.90 5.73
N ARG A 37 -6.17 -10.17 4.64
CA ARG A 37 -6.11 -8.71 4.64
C ARG A 37 -7.20 -8.12 5.54
N GLN A 38 -8.42 -8.66 5.48
CA GLN A 38 -9.53 -8.24 6.33
C GLN A 38 -9.26 -8.54 7.80
N GLU A 39 -8.80 -9.76 8.14
CA GLU A 39 -8.40 -10.11 9.51
C GLU A 39 -7.36 -9.15 10.09
N LEU A 40 -6.38 -8.73 9.28
CA LEU A 40 -5.37 -7.76 9.71
C LEU A 40 -5.97 -6.36 9.91
N GLY A 41 -6.95 -5.97 9.09
CA GLY A 41 -7.69 -4.73 9.27
C GLY A 41 -8.50 -4.74 10.56
N ASP A 42 -9.28 -5.81 10.77
CA ASP A 42 -10.10 -5.99 11.97
C ASP A 42 -9.23 -5.97 13.25
N ALA A 43 -8.09 -6.66 13.23
CA ALA A 43 -7.15 -6.67 14.36
C ALA A 43 -6.50 -5.30 14.60
N ALA A 44 -6.24 -4.52 13.54
CA ALA A 44 -5.72 -3.17 13.67
C ALA A 44 -6.77 -2.21 14.26
N ASP A 45 -8.03 -2.35 13.82
CA ASP A 45 -9.15 -1.56 14.35
C ASP A 45 -9.42 -1.88 15.82
N GLU A 46 -9.41 -3.16 16.20
CA GLU A 46 -9.52 -3.61 17.60
C GLU A 46 -8.39 -3.03 18.45
N TYR A 47 -7.14 -3.14 17.99
CA TYR A 47 -5.98 -2.57 18.67
C TYR A 47 -6.08 -1.06 18.85
N LEU A 48 -6.53 -0.33 17.83
CA LEU A 48 -6.72 1.12 17.93
C LEU A 48 -7.79 1.47 18.97
N GLN A 49 -8.90 0.75 18.99
CA GLN A 49 -9.95 0.95 20.00
C GLN A 49 -9.43 0.69 21.41
N GLU A 50 -8.68 -0.39 21.63
CA GLU A 50 -8.05 -0.68 22.92
C GLU A 50 -7.09 0.43 23.35
N LEU A 51 -6.25 0.90 22.42
CA LEU A 51 -5.30 1.98 22.69
C LEU A 51 -6.01 3.28 23.05
N MET A 52 -7.05 3.65 22.31
CA MET A 52 -7.84 4.86 22.55
C MET A 52 -8.61 4.76 23.87
N ALA A 53 -9.02 3.57 24.29
CA ALA A 53 -9.58 3.35 25.62
C ALA A 53 -8.54 3.51 26.75
N GLU A 54 -7.28 3.15 26.50
CA GLU A 54 -6.17 3.29 27.46
C GLU A 54 -5.69 4.74 27.59
N VAL A 55 -5.44 5.43 26.47
CA VAL A 55 -4.78 6.75 26.46
C VAL A 55 -5.71 7.91 26.13
N GLY A 56 -6.94 7.64 25.71
CA GLY A 56 -7.89 8.63 25.22
C GLY A 56 -7.83 8.87 23.72
N GLU A 57 -8.90 9.49 23.20
CA GLU A 57 -9.00 9.94 21.81
C GLU A 57 -8.00 11.08 21.51
N PRO A 58 -7.31 11.06 20.36
CA PRO A 58 -6.42 12.15 19.98
C PRO A 58 -7.21 13.44 19.77
N THR A 59 -6.71 14.53 20.35
CA THR A 59 -7.32 15.84 20.19
C THR A 59 -7.03 16.43 18.80
N PRO A 60 -7.86 17.35 18.28
CA PRO A 60 -7.60 18.01 16.99
C PRO A 60 -6.24 18.72 16.91
N GLN A 61 -5.74 19.22 18.06
CA GLN A 61 -4.45 19.90 18.14
C GLN A 61 -3.28 18.90 18.02
N GLU A 62 -3.41 17.72 18.62
CA GLU A 62 -2.43 16.64 18.49
C GLU A 62 -2.41 16.07 17.07
N LEU A 63 -3.58 15.93 16.44
CA LEU A 63 -3.70 15.52 15.03
C LEU A 63 -3.02 16.54 14.10
N ALA A 64 -3.28 17.83 14.27
CA ALA A 64 -2.64 18.88 13.47
C ALA A 64 -1.11 18.85 13.63
N ARG A 65 -0.62 18.68 14.86
CA ARG A 65 0.82 18.55 15.12
C ARG A 65 1.43 17.31 14.45
N ALA A 66 0.71 16.18 14.46
CA ALA A 66 1.15 14.96 13.82
C ALA A 66 1.21 15.11 12.29
N GLU A 67 0.24 15.78 11.68
CA GLU A 67 0.22 16.10 10.25
C GLU A 67 1.41 16.98 9.86
N ASP A 68 1.67 18.04 10.61
CA ASP A 68 2.81 18.94 10.40
C ASP A 68 4.14 18.17 10.49
N PHE A 69 4.27 17.27 11.46
CA PHE A 69 5.45 16.43 11.62
C PHE A 69 5.68 15.50 10.41
N VAL A 70 4.62 14.84 9.93
CA VAL A 70 4.70 13.99 8.72
C VAL A 70 5.06 14.82 7.48
N ALA A 71 4.48 16.01 7.34
CA ALA A 71 4.80 16.92 6.24
C ALA A 71 6.28 17.33 6.24
N GLN A 72 6.86 17.61 7.42
CA GLN A 72 8.29 17.93 7.56
C GLN A 72 9.18 16.76 7.16
N ILE A 73 8.85 15.53 7.58
CA ILE A 73 9.62 14.32 7.20
C ILE A 73 9.60 14.13 5.68
N LYS A 74 8.42 14.25 5.06
CA LYS A 74 8.28 14.13 3.60
C LYS A 74 9.09 15.20 2.87
N ALA A 75 9.05 16.44 3.34
CA ALA A 75 9.82 17.55 2.76
C ALA A 75 11.33 17.35 2.92
N HIS A 76 11.79 16.83 4.07
CA HIS A 76 13.19 16.53 4.28
C HIS A 76 13.68 15.43 3.34
N LYS A 77 12.91 14.34 3.21
CA LYS A 77 13.24 13.24 2.29
C LYS A 77 13.32 13.71 0.83
N ALA A 78 12.38 14.56 0.39
CA ALA A 78 12.40 15.11 -0.97
C ALA A 78 13.64 15.97 -1.25
N LYS A 79 14.12 16.73 -0.26
CA LYS A 79 15.37 17.52 -0.37
C LYS A 79 16.63 16.64 -0.38
N SER A 80 16.57 15.46 0.23
CA SER A 80 17.68 14.50 0.21
C SER A 80 17.76 13.71 -1.10
N ASP A 81 16.65 13.60 -1.83
CA ASP A 81 16.57 12.92 -3.14
C ASP A 81 16.84 13.87 -4.33
N GLU A 82 17.12 15.17 -4.09
CA GLU A 82 17.54 16.12 -5.13
C GLU A 82 19.00 15.82 -5.54
N PRO A 83 19.29 15.54 -6.82
CA PRO A 83 20.65 15.23 -7.25
C PRO A 83 21.51 16.49 -7.13
N GLU A 84 22.64 16.37 -6.45
CA GLU A 84 23.73 17.35 -6.54
C GLU A 84 24.02 17.59 -8.03
N THR A 85 23.59 18.75 -8.53
CA THR A 85 23.99 19.20 -9.86
C THR A 85 25.49 19.47 -9.78
N PRO A 86 26.36 18.78 -10.56
CA PRO A 86 27.78 19.08 -10.52
C PRO A 86 27.98 20.44 -11.18
N ALA A 87 28.16 21.45 -10.36
CA ALA A 87 28.72 22.72 -10.76
C ALA A 87 30.19 22.52 -11.13
N GLY A 88 30.50 22.75 -12.41
CA GLY A 88 31.84 23.12 -12.86
C GLY A 88 32.70 21.99 -13.42
N GLN A 89 32.77 21.93 -14.74
CA GLN A 89 34.05 21.89 -15.45
C GLN A 89 33.91 22.53 -16.83
N SER A 90 34.03 23.87 -16.83
CA SER A 90 34.51 24.61 -18.00
C SER A 90 35.96 24.22 -18.28
N GLY A 91 36.25 23.92 -19.55
CA GLY A 91 37.58 24.10 -20.12
C GLY A 91 38.39 22.83 -20.37
N LYS A 92 38.41 22.37 -21.62
CA LYS A 92 39.63 22.47 -22.45
C LYS A 92 39.33 22.18 -23.91
N GLN A 93 39.64 23.18 -24.74
CA GLN A 93 39.96 23.06 -26.16
C GLN A 93 41.25 22.22 -26.35
N ALA A 94 41.53 21.93 -27.63
CA ALA A 94 42.71 21.27 -28.22
C ALA A 94 42.53 19.75 -28.38
N SER A 95 42.69 19.14 -29.56
CA SER A 95 43.16 19.59 -30.88
C SER A 95 42.68 18.57 -31.92
#